data_AF-A0A1I8Q1F5-F1
#
_entry.id   AF-A0A1I8Q1F5-F1
#
_cell.length_a   1.000
_cell.length_b   1.000
_cell.length_c   1.000
_cell.angle_alpha   90.00
_cell.angle_beta   90.00
_cell.angle_gamma   90.00
#
_symmetry.space_group_name_H-M   'P 1'
#
loop_
_entity.id
_entity.type
_entity.pdbx_description
1 polymer ?
#
loop_
_entity_poly.entity_id
_entity_poly.type
_entity_poly.pdbx_seq_one_letter_code
_entity_poly.pdbx_strand_id
1 'polypeptide(L)'
;MNRSIIIWLLAIAQIKIALGAPLDNTLTQDQNEAEEIIESNHDKFSKFYYENLKKASWPDELYPLIADYMSNLRDWTIANKDTIIESGLNEELYKKLQNAIVGSLNIANRLAISPDSCIQQLLLKESYEQTFELLSLVRDTKLASEWWFKHRQFEADKKSIKERHMEQFVYKLEDKIPEFIQSLNYDERNEHAEFIEWYSKFSKRYLLEESVRKLPEIRLFFPKGPIWQRDCDFKNTGL
;
A
#
# COMPACT_ATOMS: atom_id res chain seq x y z
N MET A 1 15.36 -36.51 -26.79
CA MET A 1 15.25 -35.04 -26.93
C MET A 1 15.45 -34.43 -25.56
N ASN A 2 16.64 -33.87 -25.34
CA ASN A 2 17.01 -33.08 -24.18
C ASN A 2 16.28 -31.74 -24.18
N ARG A 3 15.87 -31.26 -22.99
CA ARG A 3 16.28 -29.95 -22.48
C ARG A 3 15.92 -29.83 -20.99
N SER A 4 16.99 -29.82 -20.21
CA SER A 4 17.08 -29.58 -18.78
C SER A 4 16.53 -28.22 -18.39
N ILE A 5 15.75 -28.16 -17.30
CA ILE A 5 15.43 -26.93 -16.59
C ILE A 5 16.46 -26.75 -15.48
N ILE A 6 17.34 -25.77 -15.68
CA ILE A 6 18.36 -25.33 -14.74
C ILE A 6 17.77 -24.19 -13.89
N ILE A 7 17.72 -24.44 -12.58
CA ILE A 7 18.15 -23.58 -11.46
C ILE A 7 17.91 -22.05 -11.61
N TRP A 8 17.01 -21.52 -10.78
CA TRP A 8 17.06 -20.12 -10.32
C TRP A 8 17.23 -20.09 -8.80
N LEU A 9 18.49 -20.11 -8.38
CA LEU A 9 18.99 -19.62 -7.10
C LEU A 9 19.98 -18.51 -7.45
N LEU A 10 19.98 -17.42 -6.67
CA LEU A 10 20.89 -16.27 -6.65
C LEU A 10 20.28 -14.95 -7.14
N ALA A 11 19.75 -14.20 -6.18
CA ALA A 11 19.82 -12.74 -6.18
C ALA A 11 20.10 -12.27 -4.74
N ILE A 12 21.26 -12.65 -4.22
CA ILE A 12 21.89 -11.98 -3.07
C ILE A 12 23.27 -11.52 -3.55
N ALA A 13 23.54 -10.24 -3.28
CA ALA A 13 24.80 -9.51 -3.46
C ALA A 13 25.19 -9.14 -4.90
N GLN A 14 25.06 -7.85 -5.24
CA GLN A 14 26.23 -6.99 -5.54
C GLN A 14 25.94 -5.54 -5.12
N ILE A 15 26.25 -5.23 -3.87
CA ILE A 15 26.62 -3.87 -3.45
C ILE A 15 28.00 -3.62 -4.07
N LYS A 16 28.08 -2.74 -5.08
CA LYS A 16 29.36 -2.22 -5.55
C LYS A 16 29.63 -0.90 -4.83
N ILE A 17 30.53 -0.98 -3.86
CA ILE A 17 31.26 0.16 -3.30
C ILE A 17 32.16 0.69 -4.42
N ALA A 18 31.88 1.90 -4.90
CA ALA A 18 32.78 2.61 -5.80
C ALA A 18 33.78 3.43 -4.96
N LEU A 19 34.96 2.85 -4.73
CA LEU A 19 36.15 3.55 -4.27
C LEU A 19 37.15 3.60 -5.44
N GLY A 20 37.53 4.81 -5.86
CA GLY A 20 38.84 5.10 -6.44
C GLY A 20 39.00 5.00 -7.97
N ALA A 21 38.90 6.13 -8.65
CA ALA A 21 39.76 6.46 -9.80
C ALA A 21 40.21 7.94 -9.67
N PRO A 22 41.42 8.29 -10.13
CA PRO A 22 42.16 9.46 -9.65
C PRO A 22 41.78 10.78 -10.34
N LEU A 23 42.10 11.88 -9.64
CA LEU A 23 41.93 13.28 -10.01
C LEU A 23 42.42 13.59 -11.42
N ASP A 24 41.56 14.26 -12.20
CA ASP A 24 42.01 15.22 -13.20
C ASP A 24 41.52 16.62 -12.78
N ASN A 25 42.49 17.47 -12.46
CA ASN A 25 42.30 18.82 -11.94
C ASN A 25 42.06 19.78 -13.10
N THR A 26 40.80 20.08 -13.41
CA THR A 26 40.37 21.42 -13.84
C THR A 26 38.87 21.41 -14.07
N LEU A 27 38.12 21.99 -13.14
CA LEU A 27 36.97 22.86 -13.41
C LEU A 27 36.54 23.45 -12.06
N THR A 28 36.86 24.72 -11.92
CA THR A 28 36.11 25.74 -11.16
C THR A 28 35.53 25.31 -9.82
N GLN A 29 36.23 25.79 -8.80
CA GLN A 29 35.76 26.13 -7.47
C GLN A 29 34.49 27.00 -7.54
N ASP A 30 33.33 26.37 -7.77
CA ASP A 30 32.04 26.94 -7.36
C ASP A 30 31.74 26.42 -5.97
N GLN A 31 31.67 27.37 -5.05
CA GLN A 31 31.39 27.13 -3.66
C GLN A 31 30.01 26.51 -3.52
N ASN A 32 29.95 25.51 -2.64
CA ASN A 32 28.72 24.95 -2.12
C ASN A 32 27.78 26.04 -1.58
N GLU A 33 26.89 26.55 -2.40
CA GLU A 33 25.54 26.86 -1.96
C GLU A 33 24.75 25.57 -2.15
N ALA A 34 24.58 24.82 -1.07
CA ALA A 34 23.45 23.92 -1.01
C ALA A 34 22.22 24.84 -1.09
N GLU A 35 21.72 25.10 -2.29
CA GLU A 35 20.42 25.71 -2.49
C GLU A 35 19.44 24.91 -1.62
N GLU A 36 18.97 25.55 -0.56
CA GLU A 36 17.84 25.08 0.20
C GLU A 36 16.72 25.00 -0.83
N ILE A 37 16.40 23.77 -1.29
CA ILE A 37 15.32 23.56 -2.25
C ILE A 37 14.07 24.10 -1.55
N ILE A 38 13.65 25.29 -1.94
CA ILE A 38 12.48 25.94 -1.38
C ILE A 38 11.30 25.07 -1.80
N GLU A 39 10.80 24.28 -0.85
CA GLU A 39 9.68 23.38 -1.06
C GLU A 39 8.46 24.22 -1.49
N SER A 40 7.99 23.99 -2.73
CA SER A 40 6.88 24.74 -3.30
C SER A 40 5.59 24.47 -2.53
N ASN A 41 4.60 25.35 -2.65
CA ASN A 41 3.27 25.10 -2.06
C ASN A 41 2.64 23.82 -2.63
N HIS A 42 2.92 23.52 -3.91
CA HIS A 42 2.52 22.28 -4.56
C HIS A 42 3.16 21.04 -3.91
N ASP A 43 4.46 21.07 -3.62
CA ASP A 43 5.17 19.97 -2.98
C ASP A 43 4.62 19.69 -1.57
N LYS A 44 4.39 20.76 -0.79
CA LYS A 44 3.81 20.68 0.56
C LYS A 44 2.42 20.05 0.54
N PHE A 45 1.55 20.52 -0.36
CA PHE A 45 0.20 19.98 -0.48
C PHE A 45 0.20 18.53 -0.98
N SER A 46 1.03 18.22 -1.98
CA SER A 46 1.19 16.86 -2.49
C SER A 46 1.65 15.91 -1.38
N LYS A 47 2.69 16.28 -0.62
CA LYS A 47 3.17 15.49 0.51
C LYS A 47 2.07 15.25 1.54
N PHE A 48 1.33 16.30 1.92
CA PHE A 48 0.17 16.17 2.82
C PHE A 48 -0.88 15.19 2.27
N TYR A 49 -1.27 15.34 1.01
CA TYR A 49 -2.26 14.47 0.36
C TYR A 49 -1.81 13.01 0.41
N TYR A 50 -0.57 12.75 -0.01
CA TYR A 50 -0.02 11.39 -0.08
C TYR A 50 0.12 10.73 1.29
N GLU A 51 0.68 11.43 2.28
CA GLU A 51 0.86 10.88 3.62
C GLU A 51 -0.48 10.55 4.29
N ASN A 52 -1.49 11.42 4.13
CA ASN A 52 -2.80 11.18 4.72
C ASN A 52 -3.59 10.12 3.95
N LEU A 53 -3.51 10.08 2.61
CA LEU A 53 -4.14 9.01 1.82
C LEU A 53 -3.54 7.64 2.14
N LYS A 54 -2.21 7.56 2.31
CA LYS A 54 -1.51 6.33 2.73
C LYS A 54 -2.05 5.83 4.06
N LYS A 55 -2.07 6.71 5.08
CA LYS A 55 -2.58 6.39 6.43
C LYS A 55 -4.06 6.05 6.42
N ALA A 56 -4.83 6.61 5.49
CA ALA A 56 -6.23 6.27 5.35
C ALA A 56 -6.46 4.91 4.67
N SER A 57 -5.60 4.55 3.71
CA SER A 57 -5.69 3.30 2.95
C SER A 57 -5.16 2.10 3.74
N TRP A 58 -4.11 2.35 4.55
CA TRP A 58 -3.46 1.37 5.41
C TRP A 58 -3.30 1.96 6.83
N PRO A 59 -4.41 2.16 7.56
CA PRO A 59 -4.32 2.65 8.92
C PRO A 59 -3.69 1.59 9.83
N ASP A 60 -2.92 2.06 10.81
CA ASP A 60 -2.13 1.22 11.72
C ASP A 60 -3.00 0.17 12.44
N GLU A 61 -4.28 0.49 12.68
CA GLU A 61 -5.28 -0.40 13.28
C GLU A 61 -5.54 -1.67 12.44
N LEU A 62 -5.27 -1.67 11.13
CA LEU A 62 -5.44 -2.86 10.29
C LEU A 62 -4.42 -3.95 10.59
N TYR A 63 -3.19 -3.61 11.00
CA TYR A 63 -2.13 -4.62 11.11
C TYR A 63 -2.39 -5.62 12.24
N PRO A 64 -2.78 -5.19 13.46
CA PRO A 64 -3.22 -6.11 14.50
C PRO A 64 -4.42 -6.96 14.07
N LEU A 65 -5.42 -6.36 13.40
CA LEU A 65 -6.59 -7.10 12.90
C LEU A 65 -6.19 -8.20 11.90
N ILE A 66 -5.29 -7.89 10.97
CA ILE A 66 -4.77 -8.86 10.00
C ILE A 66 -3.97 -9.95 10.70
N ALA A 67 -3.14 -9.60 11.69
CA ALA A 67 -2.36 -10.56 12.47
C ALA A 67 -3.27 -11.54 13.23
N ASP A 68 -4.30 -11.03 13.89
CA ASP A 68 -5.29 -11.86 14.61
C ASP A 68 -6.03 -12.80 13.66
N TYR A 69 -6.50 -12.28 12.51
CA TYR A 69 -7.14 -13.09 11.49
C TYR A 69 -6.20 -14.21 10.98
N MET A 70 -4.94 -13.88 10.67
CA MET A 70 -3.97 -14.86 10.17
C MET A 70 -3.58 -15.90 11.22
N SER A 71 -3.46 -15.51 12.50
CA SER A 71 -3.23 -16.47 13.58
C SER A 71 -4.39 -17.45 13.73
N ASN A 72 -5.62 -16.93 13.73
CA ASN A 72 -6.84 -17.76 13.81
C ASN A 72 -6.98 -18.68 12.60
N LEU A 73 -6.64 -18.19 11.40
CA LEU A 73 -6.65 -18.97 10.18
C LEU A 73 -5.61 -20.10 10.22
N ARG A 74 -4.39 -19.81 10.68
CA ARG A 74 -3.34 -20.82 10.89
C ARG A 74 -3.87 -21.95 11.78
N ASP A 75 -4.39 -21.61 12.95
CA ASP A 75 -4.81 -22.60 13.94
C ASP A 75 -5.99 -23.43 13.41
N TRP A 76 -6.93 -22.81 12.70
CA TRP A 76 -8.00 -23.51 12.01
C TRP A 76 -7.49 -24.46 10.91
N THR A 77 -6.51 -24.03 10.10
CA THR A 77 -5.94 -24.90 9.05
C THR A 77 -5.18 -26.10 9.64
N ILE A 78 -4.48 -25.91 10.77
CA ILE A 78 -3.80 -27.00 11.48
C ILE A 78 -4.82 -28.01 12.04
N ALA A 79 -5.87 -27.52 12.68
CA ALA A 79 -6.92 -28.36 13.25
C ALA A 79 -7.67 -29.20 12.18
N ASN A 80 -7.71 -28.72 10.94
CA ASN A 80 -8.40 -29.36 9.83
C ASN A 80 -7.43 -29.93 8.78
N LYS A 81 -6.16 -30.14 9.13
CA LYS A 81 -5.10 -30.52 8.18
C LYS A 81 -5.51 -31.66 7.25
N ASP A 82 -5.92 -32.79 7.82
CA ASP A 82 -6.17 -34.01 7.06
C ASP A 82 -7.32 -33.81 6.07
N THR A 83 -8.42 -33.21 6.52
CA THR A 83 -9.58 -32.90 5.68
C THR A 83 -9.23 -31.88 4.60
N ILE A 84 -8.45 -30.84 4.91
CA ILE A 84 -7.98 -29.87 3.91
C ILE A 84 -7.17 -30.58 2.82
N ILE A 85 -6.28 -31.50 3.20
CA ILE A 85 -5.46 -32.22 2.24
C ILE A 85 -6.29 -33.13 1.33
N GLU A 86 -7.18 -33.91 1.93
CA GLU A 86 -8.08 -34.81 1.21
C GLU A 86 -9.05 -34.04 0.30
N SER A 87 -9.40 -32.80 0.67
CA SER A 87 -10.35 -31.96 -0.06
C SER A 87 -9.78 -31.21 -1.27
N GLY A 88 -8.47 -31.28 -1.54
CA GLY A 88 -7.90 -30.74 -2.77
C GLY A 88 -6.50 -30.13 -2.66
N LEU A 89 -6.07 -29.67 -1.48
CA LEU A 89 -4.71 -29.18 -1.28
C LEU A 89 -3.80 -30.34 -0.91
N ASN A 90 -3.26 -31.06 -1.89
CA ASN A 90 -2.21 -32.04 -1.65
C ASN A 90 -1.10 -31.49 -0.70
N GLU A 91 -0.28 -32.36 -0.12
CA GLU A 91 0.69 -31.97 0.92
C GLU A 91 1.61 -30.80 0.50
N GLU A 92 1.94 -30.68 -0.79
CA GLU A 92 2.75 -29.57 -1.31
C GLU A 92 1.99 -28.24 -1.27
N LEU A 93 0.75 -28.21 -1.74
CA LEU A 93 -0.11 -27.02 -1.70
C LEU A 93 -0.45 -26.64 -0.26
N TYR A 94 -0.69 -27.62 0.62
CA TYR A 94 -0.91 -27.36 2.04
C TYR A 94 0.31 -26.69 2.69
N LYS A 95 1.53 -27.13 2.38
CA LYS A 95 2.76 -26.48 2.84
C LYS A 95 2.88 -25.04 2.33
N LYS A 96 2.55 -24.80 1.05
CA LYS A 96 2.52 -23.43 0.49
C LYS A 96 1.51 -22.55 1.23
N LEU A 97 0.34 -23.08 1.56
CA LEU A 97 -0.69 -22.38 2.34
C LEU A 97 -0.17 -22.00 3.73
N GLN A 98 0.42 -22.95 4.46
CA GLN A 98 1.01 -22.68 5.78
C GLN A 98 2.10 -21.59 5.72
N ASN A 99 2.97 -21.66 4.71
CA ASN A 99 4.02 -20.65 4.52
C ASN A 99 3.44 -19.27 4.21
N ALA A 100 2.39 -19.19 3.38
CA ALA A 100 1.73 -17.92 3.06
C ALA A 100 1.02 -17.31 4.29
N ILE A 101 0.36 -18.14 5.12
CA ILE A 101 -0.27 -17.67 6.37
C ILE A 101 0.78 -17.16 7.36
N VAL A 102 1.85 -17.94 7.59
CA VAL A 102 2.93 -17.55 8.52
C VAL A 102 3.69 -16.32 8.00
N GLY A 103 3.92 -16.24 6.68
CA GLY A 103 4.49 -15.07 6.03
C GLY A 103 3.66 -13.81 6.29
N SER A 104 2.37 -13.87 6.00
CA SER A 104 1.41 -12.78 6.24
C SER A 104 1.39 -12.35 7.71
N LEU A 105 1.29 -13.32 8.64
CA LEU A 105 1.29 -13.05 10.07
C LEU A 105 2.56 -12.32 10.53
N ASN A 106 3.73 -12.79 10.10
CA ASN A 106 5.00 -12.18 10.46
C ASN A 106 5.15 -10.76 9.88
N ILE A 107 4.68 -10.53 8.65
CA ILE A 107 4.68 -9.20 8.04
C ILE A 107 3.73 -8.27 8.79
N ALA A 108 2.50 -8.71 9.09
CA ALA A 108 1.52 -7.93 9.82
C ALA A 108 2.03 -7.53 11.22
N ASN A 109 2.66 -8.45 11.96
CA ASN A 109 3.27 -8.16 13.25
C ASN A 109 4.40 -7.12 13.16
N ARG A 110 5.22 -7.14 12.09
CA ARG A 110 6.24 -6.11 11.87
C ARG A 110 5.62 -4.75 11.54
N LEU A 111 4.58 -4.73 10.71
CA LEU A 111 3.85 -3.51 10.34
C LEU A 111 3.10 -2.90 11.53
N ALA A 112 2.63 -3.71 12.47
CA ALA A 112 2.05 -3.21 13.73
C ALA A 112 3.05 -2.39 14.58
N ILE A 113 4.36 -2.64 14.41
CA ILE A 113 5.44 -1.90 15.09
C ILE A 113 5.97 -0.76 14.20
N SER A 114 6.07 -1.00 12.89
CA SER A 114 6.60 -0.06 11.90
C SER A 114 5.65 0.03 10.70
N PRO A 115 4.56 0.80 10.82
CA PRO A 115 3.46 0.82 9.85
C PRO A 115 3.85 1.44 8.52
N ASP A 116 4.91 2.25 8.50
CA ASP A 116 5.30 3.03 7.34
C ASP A 116 6.02 2.26 6.23
N SER A 117 6.38 0.99 6.47
CA SER A 117 7.13 0.19 5.50
C SER A 117 6.27 -0.29 4.33
N CYS A 118 6.32 0.44 3.23
CA CYS A 118 5.56 0.13 2.02
C CYS A 118 5.90 -1.21 1.38
N ILE A 119 7.19 -1.59 1.36
CA ILE A 119 7.62 -2.91 0.88
C ILE A 119 6.92 -4.00 1.70
N GLN A 120 6.85 -3.85 3.03
CA GLN A 120 6.13 -4.80 3.88
C GLN A 120 4.63 -4.78 3.59
N GLN A 121 4.00 -3.62 3.35
CA GLN A 121 2.58 -3.54 2.99
C GLN A 121 2.27 -4.28 1.67
N LEU A 122 3.12 -4.14 0.66
CA LEU A 122 2.98 -4.86 -0.61
C LEU A 122 3.14 -6.37 -0.43
N LEU A 123 4.19 -6.79 0.28
CA LEU A 123 4.41 -8.21 0.58
C LEU A 123 3.26 -8.81 1.41
N LEU A 124 2.65 -8.03 2.31
CA LEU A 124 1.48 -8.46 3.07
C LEU A 124 0.30 -8.73 2.14
N LYS A 125 0.04 -7.82 1.21
CA LYS A 125 -1.03 -7.96 0.23
C LYS A 125 -0.83 -9.21 -0.64
N GLU A 126 0.36 -9.38 -1.22
CA GLU A 126 0.68 -10.54 -2.06
C GLU A 126 0.54 -11.87 -1.29
N SER A 127 1.06 -11.93 -0.07
CA SER A 127 0.98 -13.13 0.77
C SER A 127 -0.46 -13.44 1.25
N TYR A 128 -1.27 -12.39 1.46
CA TYR A 128 -2.70 -12.50 1.76
C TYR A 128 -3.47 -13.07 0.57
N GLU A 129 -3.24 -12.52 -0.64
CA GLU A 129 -3.87 -12.97 -1.88
C GLU A 129 -3.52 -14.43 -2.18
N GLN A 130 -2.25 -14.81 -2.02
CA GLN A 130 -1.81 -16.21 -2.16
C GLN A 130 -2.53 -17.15 -1.18
N THR A 131 -2.73 -16.71 0.07
CA THR A 131 -3.46 -17.48 1.08
C THR A 131 -4.91 -17.72 0.63
N PHE A 132 -5.57 -16.67 0.14
CA PHE A 132 -6.93 -16.73 -0.36
C PHE A 132 -7.07 -17.63 -1.59
N GLU A 133 -6.17 -17.50 -2.57
CA GLU A 133 -6.12 -18.35 -3.75
C GLU A 133 -5.97 -19.82 -3.39
N LEU A 134 -5.07 -20.16 -2.47
CA LEU A 134 -4.86 -21.54 -2.04
C LEU A 134 -6.09 -22.09 -1.30
N LEU A 135 -6.71 -21.32 -0.40
CA LEU A 135 -7.92 -21.76 0.30
C LEU A 135 -9.13 -21.92 -0.63
N SER A 136 -9.19 -21.16 -1.72
CA SER A 136 -10.23 -21.32 -2.74
C SER A 136 -10.20 -22.68 -3.46
N LEU A 137 -9.09 -23.43 -3.35
CA LEU A 137 -8.95 -24.77 -3.92
C LEU A 137 -9.56 -25.88 -3.03
N VAL A 138 -9.93 -25.58 -1.79
CA VAL A 138 -10.60 -26.52 -0.87
C VAL A 138 -11.99 -26.86 -1.41
N ARG A 139 -12.22 -28.14 -1.73
CA ARG A 139 -13.51 -28.61 -2.27
C ARG A 139 -14.51 -29.07 -1.21
N ASP A 140 -14.06 -29.24 0.02
CA ASP A 140 -14.95 -29.56 1.13
C ASP A 140 -15.86 -28.36 1.39
N THR A 141 -17.15 -28.53 1.10
CA THR A 141 -18.13 -27.45 1.17
C THR A 141 -18.32 -26.91 2.59
N LYS A 142 -18.14 -27.75 3.62
CA LYS A 142 -18.27 -27.34 5.01
C LYS A 142 -17.09 -26.48 5.42
N LEU A 143 -15.86 -26.93 5.17
CA LEU A 143 -14.64 -26.17 5.44
C LEU A 143 -14.61 -24.85 4.66
N ALA A 144 -14.95 -24.90 3.37
CA ALA A 144 -15.04 -23.70 2.55
C ALA A 144 -16.04 -22.69 3.14
N SER A 145 -17.21 -23.17 3.59
CA SER A 145 -18.23 -22.30 4.21
C SER A 145 -17.77 -21.70 5.54
N GLU A 146 -17.12 -22.50 6.40
CA GLU A 146 -16.56 -22.04 7.68
C GLU A 146 -15.48 -20.98 7.49
N TRP A 147 -14.55 -21.21 6.58
CA TRP A 147 -13.52 -20.24 6.22
C TRP A 147 -14.14 -18.96 5.64
N TRP A 148 -15.07 -19.09 4.69
CA TRP A 148 -15.76 -17.94 4.09
C TRP A 148 -16.53 -17.10 5.10
N PHE A 149 -17.11 -17.72 6.13
CA PHE A 149 -17.75 -16.99 7.22
C PHE A 149 -16.74 -16.14 7.99
N LYS A 150 -15.61 -16.74 8.42
CA LYS A 150 -14.52 -16.03 9.13
C LYS A 150 -13.94 -14.89 8.29
N HIS A 151 -13.68 -15.16 7.01
CA HIS A 151 -13.14 -14.18 6.08
C HIS A 151 -14.10 -13.01 5.85
N ARG A 152 -15.41 -13.26 5.68
CA ARG A 152 -16.39 -12.18 5.54
C ARG A 152 -16.46 -11.28 6.78
N GLN A 153 -16.36 -11.84 7.97
CA GLN A 153 -16.31 -11.06 9.20
C GLN A 153 -15.06 -10.17 9.22
N PHE A 154 -13.89 -10.74 8.93
CA PHE A 154 -12.65 -9.98 8.80
C PHE A 154 -12.75 -8.85 7.75
N GLU A 155 -13.32 -9.11 6.58
CA GLU A 155 -13.50 -8.11 5.53
C GLU A 155 -14.46 -6.98 5.96
N ALA A 156 -15.50 -7.29 6.72
CA ALA A 156 -16.40 -6.29 7.28
C ALA A 156 -15.71 -5.39 8.31
N ASP A 157 -14.91 -5.98 9.21
CA ASP A 157 -14.13 -5.23 10.20
C ASP A 157 -13.08 -4.34 9.52
N LYS A 158 -12.34 -4.90 8.56
CA LYS A 158 -11.37 -4.17 7.72
C LYS A 158 -12.04 -3.01 6.99
N LYS A 159 -13.22 -3.23 6.41
CA LYS A 159 -13.99 -2.20 5.71
C LYS A 159 -14.38 -1.06 6.65
N SER A 160 -14.93 -1.36 7.83
CA SER A 160 -15.32 -0.35 8.81
C SER A 160 -14.15 0.53 9.26
N ILE A 161 -12.98 -0.07 9.49
CA ILE A 161 -11.75 0.67 9.82
C ILE A 161 -11.37 1.61 8.66
N LYS A 162 -11.31 1.09 7.44
CA LYS A 162 -10.94 1.88 6.25
C LYS A 162 -11.91 3.04 6.02
N GLU A 163 -13.21 2.82 6.14
CA GLU A 163 -14.24 3.86 5.96
C GLU A 163 -14.01 5.02 6.94
N ARG A 164 -13.89 4.73 8.24
CA ARG A 164 -13.61 5.73 9.28
C ARG A 164 -12.32 6.52 9.03
N HIS A 165 -11.27 5.87 8.56
CA HIS A 165 -10.00 6.56 8.28
C HIS A 165 -10.04 7.37 6.99
N MET A 166 -10.75 6.88 5.97
CA MET A 166 -10.97 7.62 4.73
C MET A 166 -11.87 8.83 4.97
N GLU A 167 -12.82 8.72 5.90
CA GLU A 167 -13.61 9.84 6.39
C GLU A 167 -12.73 10.96 6.93
N GLN A 168 -11.86 10.63 7.88
CA GLN A 168 -10.93 11.58 8.46
C GLN A 168 -10.01 12.22 7.43
N PHE A 169 -9.58 11.45 6.43
CA PHE A 169 -8.79 12.00 5.32
C PHE A 169 -9.59 13.01 4.50
N VAL A 170 -10.82 12.70 4.13
CA VAL A 170 -11.70 13.62 3.40
C VAL A 170 -11.91 14.91 4.20
N TYR A 171 -12.21 14.82 5.50
CA TYR A 171 -12.35 16.01 6.36
C TYR A 171 -11.07 16.88 6.36
N LYS A 172 -9.90 16.25 6.46
CA LYS A 172 -8.62 16.96 6.38
C LYS A 172 -8.38 17.61 5.01
N LEU A 173 -8.82 16.98 3.93
CA LEU A 173 -8.73 17.57 2.58
C LEU A 173 -9.66 18.77 2.41
N GLU A 174 -10.87 18.72 2.98
CA GLU A 174 -11.83 19.83 2.91
C GLU A 174 -11.24 21.14 3.46
N ASP A 175 -10.44 21.04 4.52
CA ASP A 175 -9.74 22.20 5.11
C ASP A 175 -8.47 22.56 4.33
N LYS A 176 -7.70 21.56 3.87
CA LYS A 176 -6.39 21.79 3.25
C LYS A 176 -6.47 22.34 1.82
N ILE A 177 -7.49 21.96 1.05
CA ILE A 177 -7.62 22.41 -0.34
C ILE A 177 -7.82 23.94 -0.43
N PRO A 178 -8.74 24.58 0.33
CA PRO A 178 -8.84 26.03 0.41
C PRO A 178 -7.53 26.71 0.79
N GLU A 179 -6.84 26.19 1.81
CA GLU A 179 -5.56 26.73 2.27
C GLU A 179 -4.52 26.71 1.14
N PHE A 180 -4.40 25.57 0.45
CA PHE A 180 -3.53 25.44 -0.71
C PHE A 180 -3.88 26.44 -1.80
N ILE A 181 -5.16 26.51 -2.22
CA ILE A 181 -5.61 27.45 -3.26
C ILE A 181 -5.31 28.90 -2.85
N GLN A 182 -5.50 29.27 -1.58
CA GLN A 182 -5.21 30.61 -1.08
C GLN A 182 -3.71 30.94 -1.08
N SER A 183 -2.85 29.93 -0.88
CA SER A 183 -1.39 30.08 -0.89
C SER A 183 -0.79 30.31 -2.28
N LEU A 184 -1.52 29.99 -3.35
CA LEU A 184 -1.02 30.10 -4.72
C LEU A 184 -0.93 31.56 -5.20
N ASN A 185 0.19 31.90 -5.81
CA ASN A 185 0.38 33.14 -6.57
C ASN A 185 -0.37 33.11 -7.92
N TYR A 186 -0.30 34.19 -8.72
CA TYR A 186 -1.03 34.28 -9.98
C TYR A 186 -0.64 33.20 -11.00
N ASP A 187 0.67 32.96 -11.17
CA ASP A 187 1.18 31.99 -12.14
C ASP A 187 0.82 30.57 -11.70
N GLU A 188 1.03 30.25 -10.42
CA GLU A 188 0.66 28.94 -9.83
C GLU A 188 -0.86 28.68 -9.91
N ARG A 189 -1.71 29.70 -9.78
CA ARG A 189 -3.16 29.56 -9.96
C ARG A 189 -3.53 29.22 -11.39
N ASN A 190 -2.83 29.77 -12.38
CA ASN A 190 -3.06 29.44 -13.78
C ASN A 190 -2.62 28.00 -14.08
N GLU A 191 -1.49 27.56 -13.52
CA GLU A 191 -1.03 26.17 -13.63
C GLU A 191 -2.01 25.17 -12.99
N HIS A 192 -2.68 25.56 -11.90
CA HIS A 192 -3.65 24.74 -11.18
C HIS A 192 -5.11 25.07 -11.50
N ALA A 193 -5.39 25.76 -12.61
CA ALA A 193 -6.74 26.22 -12.95
C ALA A 193 -7.77 25.08 -13.03
N GLU A 194 -7.41 23.93 -13.61
CA GLU A 194 -8.30 22.77 -13.71
C GLU A 194 -8.66 22.19 -12.33
N PHE A 195 -7.69 22.12 -11.42
CA PHE A 195 -7.90 21.66 -10.05
C PHE A 195 -8.80 22.63 -9.27
N ILE A 196 -8.60 23.94 -9.44
CA ILE A 196 -9.42 24.99 -8.82
C ILE A 196 -10.84 24.93 -9.36
N GLU A 197 -11.01 24.78 -10.68
CA GLU A 197 -12.33 24.66 -11.31
C GLU A 197 -13.04 23.39 -10.81
N TRP A 198 -12.35 22.25 -10.79
CA TRP A 198 -12.85 21.00 -10.20
C TRP A 198 -13.32 21.25 -8.76
N TYR A 199 -12.47 21.80 -7.89
CA TYR A 199 -12.83 22.05 -6.49
C TYR A 199 -14.04 22.99 -6.35
N SER A 200 -14.13 24.03 -7.18
CA SER A 200 -15.26 24.97 -7.15
C SER A 200 -16.61 24.29 -7.42
N LYS A 201 -16.64 23.28 -8.31
CA LYS A 201 -17.84 22.48 -8.62
C LYS A 201 -18.23 21.55 -7.47
N PHE A 202 -17.26 21.12 -6.67
CA PHE A 202 -17.44 20.09 -5.64
C PHE A 202 -17.45 20.59 -4.20
N SER A 203 -17.07 21.85 -3.94
CA SER A 203 -17.08 22.50 -2.61
C SER A 203 -18.47 22.61 -1.96
N LYS A 204 -19.55 22.26 -2.67
CA LYS A 204 -20.92 22.24 -2.15
C LYS A 204 -21.26 20.87 -1.53
N ARG A 205 -20.90 20.71 -0.25
CA ARG A 205 -21.35 19.74 0.78
C ARG A 205 -22.45 18.72 0.37
N TYR A 206 -22.09 17.68 -0.37
CA TYR A 206 -22.83 16.40 -0.32
C TYR A 206 -21.85 15.24 -0.13
N LEU A 207 -21.82 14.79 1.13
CA LEU A 207 -21.43 13.50 1.71
C LEU A 207 -20.29 12.70 1.06
N LEU A 208 -19.15 12.72 1.74
CA LEU A 208 -18.29 11.58 2.08
C LEU A 208 -18.18 10.38 1.11
N GLU A 209 -19.24 9.61 0.87
CA GLU A 209 -19.27 8.55 -0.15
C GLU A 209 -18.93 9.08 -1.55
N GLU A 210 -19.43 10.27 -1.88
CA GLU A 210 -19.13 10.95 -3.12
C GLU A 210 -17.68 11.45 -3.14
N SER A 211 -17.16 11.87 -1.99
CA SER A 211 -15.76 12.29 -1.84
C SER A 211 -14.78 11.13 -1.99
N VAL A 212 -15.08 9.95 -1.41
CA VAL A 212 -14.27 8.73 -1.57
C VAL A 212 -14.24 8.27 -3.04
N ARG A 213 -15.38 8.32 -3.74
CA ARG A 213 -15.45 8.00 -5.18
C ARG A 213 -14.63 8.94 -6.06
N LYS A 214 -14.37 10.16 -5.61
CA LYS A 214 -13.64 11.21 -6.35
C LYS A 214 -12.15 11.26 -6.04
N LEU A 215 -11.65 10.52 -5.05
CA LEU A 215 -10.21 10.41 -4.75
C LEU A 215 -9.34 10.04 -5.96
N PRO A 216 -9.78 9.15 -6.88
CA PRO A 216 -9.03 8.87 -8.11
C PRO A 216 -8.86 10.10 -9.01
N GLU A 217 -9.82 11.02 -9.03
CA GLU A 217 -9.76 12.25 -9.83
C GLU A 217 -8.76 13.26 -9.25
N ILE A 218 -8.70 13.39 -7.92
CA ILE A 218 -7.72 14.26 -7.25
C ILE A 218 -6.30 13.83 -7.61
N ARG A 219 -6.04 12.52 -7.68
CA ARG A 219 -4.74 11.97 -8.06
C ARG A 219 -4.27 12.42 -9.45
N LEU A 220 -5.19 12.73 -10.37
CA LEU A 220 -4.86 13.19 -11.73
C LEU A 220 -4.21 14.58 -11.73
N PHE A 221 -4.52 15.42 -10.73
CA PHE A 221 -3.96 16.77 -10.60
C PHE A 221 -2.60 16.79 -9.87
N PHE A 222 -2.24 15.68 -9.21
CA PHE A 222 -0.97 15.52 -8.51
C PHE A 222 -0.23 14.24 -8.95
N PRO A 223 -0.02 14.02 -10.28
CA PRO A 223 0.45 12.74 -10.81
C PRO A 223 1.94 12.48 -10.53
N LYS A 224 2.70 13.53 -10.22
CA LYS A 224 4.11 13.50 -9.84
C LYS A 224 4.20 13.85 -8.36
N GLY A 225 4.10 12.87 -7.48
CA GLY A 225 4.59 13.11 -6.13
C GLY A 225 6.12 13.27 -6.16
N PRO A 226 6.70 13.87 -5.12
CA PRO A 226 8.15 14.01 -5.01
C PRO A 226 8.87 12.65 -5.05
N ILE A 227 10.17 12.66 -5.37
CA ILE A 227 11.07 11.51 -5.60
C ILE A 227 10.91 10.33 -4.61
N TRP A 228 10.42 10.58 -3.40
CA TRP A 228 10.03 9.60 -2.37
C TRP A 228 8.87 8.66 -2.77
N GLN A 229 8.21 8.91 -3.91
CA GLN A 229 7.17 8.08 -4.49
C GLN A 229 7.65 6.80 -5.19
N ARG A 230 8.94 6.67 -5.49
CA ARG A 230 9.44 5.54 -6.30
C ARG A 230 9.26 4.18 -5.63
N ASP A 231 9.09 4.14 -4.31
CA ASP A 231 8.96 2.89 -3.57
C ASP A 231 7.51 2.40 -3.42
N CYS A 232 6.52 3.24 -3.76
CA CYS A 232 5.09 2.96 -3.57
C CYS A 232 4.24 3.55 -4.68
N ASP A 233 4.32 2.97 -5.87
CA ASP A 233 3.41 3.37 -6.92
C ASP A 233 1.98 2.93 -6.52
N PHE A 234 1.14 3.89 -6.11
CA PHE A 234 -0.21 3.68 -5.57
C PHE A 234 -1.16 2.90 -6.51
N LYS A 235 -0.72 2.53 -7.72
CA LYS A 235 -1.42 1.62 -8.64
C LYS A 235 -1.83 0.30 -7.98
N ASN A 236 -1.12 -0.15 -6.94
CA ASN A 236 -1.43 -1.40 -6.24
C ASN A 236 -2.32 -1.24 -5.00
N THR A 237 -2.77 -0.04 -4.66
CA THR A 237 -3.58 0.19 -3.44
C THR A 237 -5.02 -0.29 -3.50
N GLY A 238 -5.52 -0.71 -4.67
CA GLY A 238 -6.81 -1.39 -4.83
C GLY A 238 -7.89 -0.82 -3.91
N LEU A 239 -8.38 0.38 -4.25
CA LEU A 239 -9.70 0.82 -3.79
C LEU A 239 -10.75 -0.21 -4.23
#